data_AF-A0A925AKW7-F1
#
_entry.id   AF-A0A925AKW7-F1
#
_cell.length_a   1.000
_cell.length_b   1.000
_cell.length_c   1.000
_cell.angle_alpha   90.00
_cell.angle_beta   90.00
_cell.angle_gamma   90.00
#
_symmetry.space_group_name_H-M   'P 1'
#
loop_
_entity.id
_entity.type
_entity.pdbx_description
1 polymer ?
#
loop_
_entity_poly.entity_id
_entity_poly.type
_entity_poly.pdbx_seq_one_letter_code
_entity_poly.pdbx_strand_id
1 'polypeptide(L)' 'MSGPLSHIRVLDLTRVLAGPWCGQNLADLGAAVIKVERPGKGDDSRAFGPPWIKDAEGNATAESAYFISANRGKQSLTL' A
#
# COMPACT_ATOMS: atom_id res chain seq x y z
N MET A 1 -14.60 -9.83 11.46
CA MET A 1 -14.12 -11.22 11.54
C MET A 1 -12.59 -11.20 11.53
N SER A 2 -11.93 -11.99 12.37
CA SER A 2 -10.48 -12.15 12.32
C SER A 2 -10.10 -13.05 11.13
N GLY A 3 -9.26 -12.54 10.22
CA GLY A 3 -8.72 -13.32 9.10
C GLY A 3 -7.73 -14.40 9.56
N PRO A 4 -7.41 -15.39 8.69
CA PRO A 4 -6.51 -16.50 9.03
C PRO A 4 -5.11 -16.07 9.49
N LEU A 5 -4.64 -14.89 9.08
CA LEU A 5 -3.32 -14.34 9.45
C LEU A 5 -3.39 -13.23 10.50
N SER A 6 -4.52 -13.08 11.21
CA SER A 6 -4.75 -12.02 12.21
C SER A 6 -3.74 -11.94 13.36
N HIS A 7 -2.96 -13.00 13.60
CA HIS A 7 -1.93 -13.08 14.62
C HIS A 7 -0.53 -12.73 14.09
N ILE A 8 -0.38 -12.46 12.80
CA ILE A 8 0.89 -12.18 12.14
C ILE A 8 1.09 -10.68 11.96
N ARG A 9 2.32 -10.21 12.23
CA ARG A 9 2.80 -8.87 11.88
C ARG A 9 3.87 -8.98 10.80
N VAL A 10 3.78 -8.13 9.78
CA VAL A 10 4.70 -8.15 8.63
C VAL A 10 5.30 -6.75 8.45
N LEU A 11 6.63 -6.69 8.32
CA LEU A 11 7.30 -5.51 7.82
C LEU A 11 7.47 -5.65 6.30
N ASP A 12 6.83 -4.78 5.54
CA ASP A 12 6.92 -4.70 4.09
C ASP A 12 7.91 -3.59 3.69
N LEU A 13 9.15 -3.98 3.38
CA LEU A 13 10.22 -3.10 2.88
C LEU A 13 10.29 -3.07 1.34
N THR A 14 9.28 -3.64 0.69
CA THR A 14 9.29 -3.83 -0.76
C THR A 14 8.71 -2.62 -1.50
N ARG A 15 8.98 -2.56 -2.80
CA ARG A 15 8.58 -1.45 -3.68
C ARG A 15 8.01 -1.95 -5.00
N VAL A 16 7.33 -1.06 -5.72
CA VAL A 16 6.81 -1.28 -7.08
C VAL A 16 5.61 -2.23 -7.13
N LEU A 17 5.81 -3.54 -7.35
CA LEU A 17 4.68 -4.44 -7.61
C LEU A 17 4.77 -5.80 -6.93
N ALA A 18 5.79 -6.61 -7.22
CA ALA A 18 5.81 -8.02 -6.80
C ALA A 18 5.72 -8.19 -5.26
N GLY A 19 6.57 -7.45 -4.54
CA GLY A 19 6.54 -7.44 -3.08
C GLY A 19 5.28 -6.79 -2.52
N PRO A 20 4.89 -5.58 -3.00
CA PRO A 20 3.66 -4.96 -2.53
C PRO A 20 2.42 -5.84 -2.71
N TRP A 21 2.30 -6.52 -3.85
CA TRP A 21 1.21 -7.46 -4.11
C TRP A 21 1.18 -8.61 -3.11
N CYS A 22 2.33 -9.20 -2.79
CA CYS A 22 2.44 -10.22 -1.75
C CYS A 22 1.97 -9.67 -0.39
N GLY A 23 2.49 -8.52 0.03
CA GLY A 23 2.11 -7.89 1.30
C GLY A 23 0.62 -7.54 1.36
N GLN A 24 0.01 -7.11 0.24
CA GLN A 24 -1.41 -6.83 0.17
C GLN A 24 -2.24 -8.09 0.42
N ASN A 25 -1.89 -9.22 -0.21
CA ASN A 25 -2.58 -10.49 0.03
C ASN A 25 -2.47 -10.94 1.50
N LEU A 26 -1.34 -10.70 2.16
CA LEU A 26 -1.20 -10.97 3.60
C LEU A 26 -2.12 -10.09 4.45
N ALA A 27 -2.22 -8.80 4.12
CA ALA A 27 -3.14 -7.87 4.78
C ALA A 27 -4.60 -8.30 4.59
N ASP A 28 -4.97 -8.75 3.39
CA ASP A 28 -6.31 -9.24 3.06
C ASP A 28 -6.69 -10.49 3.84
N LEU A 29 -5.71 -11.34 4.12
CA LEU A 29 -5.85 -12.51 4.98
C LEU A 29 -5.81 -12.15 6.47
N GLY A 30 -5.72 -10.88 6.82
CA GLY A 30 -5.85 -10.35 8.17
C GLY A 30 -4.55 -9.99 8.89
N ALA A 31 -3.39 -10.17 8.26
CA ALA A 31 -2.11 -9.78 8.88
C ALA A 31 -2.02 -8.26 9.09
N ALA A 32 -1.36 -7.85 10.16
CA ALA A 32 -0.98 -6.44 10.34
C ALA A 32 0.28 -6.16 9.52
N VAL A 33 0.12 -5.57 8.33
CA VAL A 33 1.21 -5.29 7.39
C VAL A 33 1.60 -3.81 7.49
N ILE A 34 2.85 -3.57 7.87
CA ILE A 34 3.43 -2.23 7.99
C ILE A 34 4.38 -2.02 6.82
N LYS A 35 4.00 -1.15 5.90
CA LYS A 35 4.85 -0.70 4.81
C LYS A 35 5.82 0.35 5.32
N VAL A 36 7.11 0.05 5.24
CA VAL A 36 8.19 0.97 5.65
C VAL A 36 8.73 1.64 4.40
N GLU A 37 8.57 2.96 4.33
CA GLU A 37 8.89 3.73 3.13
C GLU A 37 9.98 4.80 3.38
N ARG A 38 10.56 5.32 2.31
CA ARG A 38 11.60 6.36 2.40
C ARG A 38 11.00 7.71 2.79
N PRO A 39 11.56 8.44 3.75
CA PRO A 39 11.16 9.81 4.06
C PRO A 39 11.20 10.70 2.80
N GLY A 40 10.17 11.54 2.64
CA GLY A 40 10.04 12.50 1.53
C GLY A 40 9.76 11.90 0.14
N LYS A 41 9.96 10.59 -0.08
CA LYS A 41 9.78 9.96 -1.40
C LYS A 41 8.76 8.83 -1.41
N GLY A 42 8.73 8.00 -0.38
CA GLY A 42 7.88 6.82 -0.35
C GLY A 42 8.35 5.69 -1.27
N ASP A 43 7.42 4.79 -1.60
CA ASP A 43 7.47 3.85 -2.71
C ASP A 43 7.47 4.59 -4.05
N ASP A 44 8.32 4.14 -5.00
CA ASP A 44 8.42 4.76 -6.32
C ASP A 44 7.07 4.76 -7.07
N SER A 45 6.22 3.76 -6.83
CA SER A 45 4.90 3.64 -7.45
C SER A 45 3.89 4.73 -7.04
N ARG A 46 4.14 5.47 -5.95
CA ARG A 46 3.30 6.64 -5.59
C ARG A 46 3.30 7.72 -6.67
N ALA A 47 4.39 7.81 -7.44
CA ALA A 47 4.53 8.76 -8.54
C ALA A 47 4.12 8.18 -9.91
N PHE A 48 3.69 6.92 -9.97
CA PHE A 48 3.34 6.26 -11.24
C PHE A 48 1.90 6.62 -11.64
N GLY A 49 1.68 7.87 -11.98
CA GLY A 49 0.47 8.36 -12.64
C GLY A 49 0.80 8.98 -14.00
N PRO A 50 -0.23 9.34 -14.81
CA PRO A 50 -1.66 9.10 -14.58
C PRO A 50 -2.09 7.63 -14.82
N PRO A 51 -3.30 7.21 -14.34
CA PRO A 51 -4.33 8.03 -13.69
C PRO A 51 -4.10 8.24 -12.18
N TRP A 52 -4.50 9.42 -11.71
CA TRP A 52 -4.61 9.76 -10.30
C TRP A 52 -6.02 9.45 -9.80
N ILE A 53 -6.15 8.91 -8.59
CA ILE A 53 -7.45 8.61 -7.99
C ILE A 53 -8.22 9.91 -7.79
N LYS A 54 -9.54 9.87 -8.03
CA LYS A 54 -10.43 11.00 -7.79
C LYS A 54 -11.00 10.98 -6.37
N ASP A 55 -11.15 12.14 -5.76
CA ASP A 55 -11.90 12.30 -4.52
C ASP A 55 -13.43 12.16 -4.77
N ALA A 56 -14.23 12.31 -3.71
CA ALA A 56 -15.68 12.17 -3.78
C ALA A 56 -16.34 13.25 -4.67
N GLU A 57 -15.70 14.41 -4.78
CA GLU A 57 -16.11 15.55 -5.58
C GLU A 57 -15.64 15.43 -7.05
N GLY A 58 -14.84 14.41 -7.38
CA GLY A 58 -14.37 14.11 -8.73
C GLY A 58 -13.05 14.78 -9.12
N ASN A 59 -12.37 15.47 -8.20
CA ASN A 59 -11.07 16.10 -8.42
C ASN A 59 -9.95 15.06 -8.30
N ALA A 60 -8.87 15.24 -9.07
CA ALA A 60 -7.70 14.38 -8.97
C ALA A 60 -6.98 14.59 -7.62
N THR A 61 -6.67 13.48 -6.94
CA THR A 61 -5.81 13.45 -5.75
C THR A 61 -4.33 13.28 -6.14
N ALA A 62 -3.44 13.26 -5.16
CA ALA A 62 -2.03 12.91 -5.37
C ALA A 62 -1.79 11.38 -5.38
N GLU A 63 -2.83 10.57 -5.22
CA GLU A 63 -2.69 9.12 -5.11
C GLU A 63 -2.67 8.45 -6.49
N SER A 64 -1.58 7.74 -6.77
CA SER A 64 -1.46 6.92 -7.98
C SER A 64 -2.40 5.72 -7.92
N ALA A 65 -3.13 5.48 -9.02
CA ALA A 65 -3.91 4.24 -9.19
C ALA A 65 -3.02 2.99 -9.15
N TYR A 66 -1.78 3.10 -9.62
CA TYR A 66 -0.80 2.02 -9.55
C TYR A 66 -0.50 1.66 -8.09
N PHE A 67 -0.12 2.66 -7.27
CA PHE A 67 0.19 2.45 -5.87
C PHE A 67 -0.98 1.80 -5.11
N ILE A 68 -2.20 2.31 -5.31
CA ILE A 68 -3.39 1.83 -4.61
C ILE A 68 -3.75 0.39 -5.00
N SER A 69 -3.46 -0.04 -6.24
CA SER A 69 -3.77 -1.39 -6.70
C SER A 69 -3.06 -2.51 -5.92
N ALA A 70 -1.92 -2.20 -5.29
CA ALA A 70 -1.04 -3.19 -4.64
C ALA A 70 -0.67 -2.87 -3.18
N ASN A 71 -1.31 -1.88 -2.53
CA ASN A 71 -1.01 -1.49 -1.14
C ASN A 71 -2.22 -1.36 -0.21
N ARG A 72 -3.42 -1.83 -0.60
CA ARG A 72 -4.61 -1.75 0.26
C ARG A 72 -4.43 -2.58 1.55
N GLY A 73 -5.04 -2.12 2.64
CA GLY A 73 -5.00 -2.79 3.94
C GLY A 73 -3.69 -2.64 4.72
N LYS A 74 -2.66 -2.02 4.14
CA LYS A 74 -1.38 -1.79 4.82
C LYS A 74 -1.39 -0.49 5.62
N GLN A 75 -0.68 -0.48 6.74
CA GLN A 75 -0.31 0.74 7.46
C GLN A 75 1.01 1.26 6.91
N SER A 76 1.14 2.58 6.74
CA SER A 76 2.33 3.20 6.16
C SER A 76 3.09 4.00 7.22
N LEU A 77 4.42 3.86 7.25
CA LEU A 77 5.32 4.75 7.99
C LEU A 77 6.57 5.04 7.16
N THR A 78 7.21 6.17 7.42
CA THR A 78 8.54 6.47 6.87
C THR A 78 9.62 6.30 7.92
N LEU A 79 10.78 5.76 7.54
CA LEU A 79 11.97 5.61 8.38
C LEU A 79 13.24 6.04 7.65
#